data_AF-A0AAD8C2F3-F1
#
_entry.id   AF-A0AAD8C2F3-F1
#
_cell.length_a   1.000
_cell.length_b   1.000
_cell.length_c   1.000
_cell.angle_alpha   90.00
_cell.angle_beta   90.00
_cell.angle_gamma   90.00
#
_symmetry.space_group_name_H-M   'P 1'
#
loop_
_entity.id
_entity.type
_entity.pdbx_description
1 polymer ?
#
loop_
_entity_poly.entity_id
_entity_poly.type
_entity_poly.pdbx_seq_one_letter_code
_entity_poly.pdbx_strand_id
1 'polypeptide(L)'
;SSGVIATINKDQPVVTTKQDSNFNTAKGELSDTKSKASFIEVSWSYIKSSESGNYFCGAHVMGPNEVSERLNEMLPIIISNPTFDDFVKVIPKLLRQADKEKEKILENKLNIYHIKEDINAKQQNIISIKDGLDINSQNINIVKDDLGPSRQNIKSITDNLNVNKQSIASHYEELNTLRHIVDSLKDDLRTNKQKIQSMTDEVNANKDNINQLKENLESNKQKIQNMTDEVNTNKDNINQLKENLNSNKQKIQNVTDEVNTNKDNINQLRENLESNKQKIKNMTENVNTNIQNIINLNKDVNTSKQSLRKLETDLEIKLANFLAALTSLEKKIEKVSPISCRDINSTQDRDIVRLISGLK
;
A
#
# COMPACT_ATOMS: atom_id res chain seq x y z
N SER A 1 48.39 -59.68 -150.14
CA SER A 1 47.57 -60.82 -149.70
C SER A 1 46.21 -60.29 -149.27
N SER A 2 45.39 -59.97 -150.27
CA SER A 2 44.14 -59.23 -150.08
C SER A 2 43.01 -60.23 -149.90
N GLY A 3 42.66 -60.46 -148.64
CA GLY A 3 41.56 -61.34 -148.27
C GLY A 3 40.21 -60.72 -148.63
N VAL A 4 39.22 -61.59 -148.73
CA VAL A 4 37.80 -61.20 -148.83
C VAL A 4 37.43 -60.44 -147.56
N ILE A 5 37.03 -59.17 -147.68
CA ILE A 5 36.61 -58.34 -146.54
C ILE A 5 35.29 -58.88 -145.96
N ALA A 6 34.40 -59.35 -146.84
CA ALA A 6 33.03 -59.74 -146.53
C ALA A 6 32.48 -60.72 -147.57
N THR A 7 31.69 -61.73 -147.16
CA THR A 7 30.95 -62.65 -148.06
C THR A 7 29.46 -62.69 -147.68
N ILE A 8 28.56 -62.86 -148.66
CA ILE A 8 27.10 -62.95 -148.45
C ILE A 8 26.51 -64.14 -149.24
N ASN A 9 25.54 -64.87 -148.66
CA ASN A 9 24.90 -66.08 -149.21
C ASN A 9 23.36 -65.95 -149.15
N LYS A 10 22.62 -66.54 -150.11
CA LYS A 10 21.15 -66.42 -150.21
C LYS A 10 20.39 -66.83 -148.93
N ASP A 11 20.88 -67.83 -148.21
CA ASP A 11 20.26 -68.34 -146.97
C ASP A 11 20.87 -67.73 -145.70
N GLN A 12 21.80 -66.78 -145.85
CA GLN A 12 22.39 -66.04 -144.74
C GLN A 12 22.17 -64.54 -144.95
N PRO A 13 21.12 -63.96 -144.34
CA PRO A 13 20.82 -62.53 -144.43
C PRO A 13 21.84 -61.63 -143.68
N VAL A 14 22.98 -62.17 -143.23
CA VAL A 14 24.03 -61.43 -142.52
C VAL A 14 25.39 -61.76 -143.14
N VAL A 15 26.10 -60.70 -143.56
CA VAL A 15 27.49 -60.77 -144.04
C VAL A 15 28.41 -61.28 -142.94
N THR A 16 29.24 -62.27 -143.25
CA THR A 16 30.33 -62.68 -142.37
C THR A 16 31.63 -62.00 -142.80
N THR A 17 32.23 -61.23 -141.89
CA THR A 17 33.59 -60.71 -142.02
C THR A 17 34.58 -61.68 -141.39
N LYS A 18 35.80 -61.76 -141.92
CA LYS A 18 36.88 -62.49 -141.26
C LYS A 18 37.22 -61.78 -139.95
N GLN A 19 37.14 -62.51 -138.84
CA GLN A 19 37.19 -62.04 -137.46
C GLN A 19 38.53 -61.42 -137.00
N ASP A 20 39.52 -61.22 -137.89
CA ASP A 20 40.88 -60.72 -137.59
C ASP A 20 41.26 -59.47 -138.41
N SER A 21 40.34 -58.52 -138.64
CA SER A 21 40.66 -57.30 -139.40
C SER A 21 39.94 -56.06 -138.87
N ASN A 22 40.59 -54.87 -138.90
CA ASN A 22 40.12 -53.55 -138.40
C ASN A 22 38.81 -53.01 -139.05
N PHE A 23 38.07 -53.87 -139.73
CA PHE A 23 36.76 -53.58 -140.32
C PHE A 23 35.69 -53.77 -139.26
N ASN A 24 35.48 -52.75 -138.43
CA ASN A 24 34.63 -52.89 -137.24
C ASN A 24 33.12 -52.87 -137.50
N THR A 25 32.68 -52.71 -138.75
CA THR A 25 31.27 -52.89 -139.14
C THR A 25 31.19 -53.09 -140.65
N ALA A 26 30.95 -54.32 -141.11
CA ALA A 26 30.44 -54.57 -142.46
C ALA A 26 28.96 -54.96 -142.38
N LYS A 27 28.14 -54.37 -143.22
CA LYS A 27 26.71 -54.68 -143.35
C LYS A 27 26.42 -54.96 -144.82
N GLY A 28 25.56 -55.92 -145.12
CA GLY A 28 25.14 -56.17 -146.50
C GLY A 28 23.75 -56.75 -146.53
N GLU A 29 23.01 -56.42 -147.59
CA GLU A 29 21.61 -56.78 -147.79
C GLU A 29 21.47 -57.46 -149.16
N LEU A 30 20.96 -58.69 -149.17
CA LEU A 30 20.59 -59.43 -150.39
C LEU A 30 19.09 -59.25 -150.65
N SER A 31 18.71 -58.85 -151.86
CA SER A 31 17.32 -58.75 -152.29
C SER A 31 16.93 -59.93 -153.20
N ASP A 32 15.87 -60.67 -152.85
CA ASP A 32 15.31 -61.78 -153.67
C ASP A 32 14.31 -61.31 -154.74
N THR A 33 13.97 -60.02 -154.74
CA THR A 33 13.06 -59.44 -155.74
C THR A 33 13.85 -58.95 -156.96
N LYS A 34 13.39 -59.28 -158.18
CA LYS A 34 14.03 -58.86 -159.45
C LYS A 34 14.22 -57.34 -159.61
N SER A 35 13.65 -56.51 -158.73
CA SER A 35 13.62 -55.05 -158.81
C SER A 35 14.54 -54.30 -157.84
N LYS A 36 15.34 -54.97 -156.99
CA LYS A 36 16.29 -54.29 -156.07
C LYS A 36 17.70 -54.88 -156.19
N ALA A 37 18.69 -54.01 -156.36
CA ALA A 37 20.11 -54.39 -156.37
C ALA A 37 20.58 -54.71 -154.95
N SER A 38 21.38 -55.77 -154.80
CA SER A 38 21.99 -56.17 -153.52
C SER A 38 23.33 -55.43 -153.32
N PHE A 39 23.66 -54.99 -152.09
CA PHE A 39 24.90 -54.22 -151.80
C PHE A 39 25.54 -54.57 -150.44
N ILE A 40 26.81 -54.18 -150.26
CA ILE A 40 27.62 -54.33 -149.03
C ILE A 40 28.29 -52.98 -148.69
N GLU A 41 28.23 -52.54 -147.42
CA GLU A 41 28.84 -51.33 -146.86
C GLU A 41 29.85 -51.67 -145.74
N VAL A 42 31.00 -50.98 -145.67
CA VAL A 42 32.08 -51.22 -144.69
C VAL A 42 32.67 -49.90 -144.16
N SER A 43 32.84 -49.77 -142.83
CA SER A 43 33.48 -48.60 -142.18
C SER A 43 34.88 -48.90 -141.60
N TRP A 44 35.78 -47.92 -141.65
CA TRP A 44 37.20 -48.06 -141.30
C TRP A 44 37.75 -46.85 -140.51
N SER A 45 38.41 -47.10 -139.37
CA SER A 45 38.91 -46.07 -138.44
C SER A 45 40.39 -46.28 -138.08
N TYR A 46 41.06 -45.21 -137.62
CA TYR A 46 42.49 -45.22 -137.23
C TYR A 46 43.42 -45.76 -138.32
N ILE A 47 43.11 -45.35 -139.56
CA ILE A 47 43.73 -45.90 -140.75
C ILE A 47 45.20 -45.51 -140.80
N LYS A 48 46.05 -46.50 -141.09
CA LYS A 48 47.48 -46.29 -141.30
C LYS A 48 47.76 -46.19 -142.79
N SER A 49 48.71 -45.34 -143.17
CA SER A 49 49.16 -45.24 -144.57
C SER A 49 49.60 -46.59 -145.14
N SER A 50 50.13 -47.49 -144.29
CA SER A 50 50.49 -48.88 -144.61
C SER A 50 49.33 -49.79 -145.03
N GLU A 51 48.08 -49.39 -144.78
CA GLU A 51 46.91 -50.19 -145.12
C GLU A 51 46.34 -49.83 -146.52
N SER A 52 47.01 -48.96 -147.28
CA SER A 52 46.65 -48.72 -148.68
C SER A 52 46.79 -50.00 -149.51
N GLY A 53 45.79 -50.33 -150.34
CA GLY A 53 45.82 -51.56 -151.15
C GLY A 53 44.53 -51.87 -151.91
N ASN A 54 44.54 -52.98 -152.64
CA ASN A 54 43.41 -53.50 -153.41
C ASN A 54 42.62 -54.50 -152.55
N TYR A 55 41.32 -54.26 -152.40
CA TYR A 55 40.41 -55.08 -151.61
C TYR A 55 39.31 -55.70 -152.49
N PHE A 56 38.72 -56.83 -152.09
CA PHE A 56 37.72 -57.54 -152.90
C PHE A 56 36.40 -57.75 -152.15
N CYS A 57 35.28 -57.68 -152.88
CA CYS A 57 33.94 -58.12 -152.47
C CYS A 57 33.50 -59.34 -153.29
N GLY A 58 32.92 -60.37 -152.65
CA GLY A 58 32.51 -61.61 -153.31
C GLY A 58 31.13 -62.12 -152.92
N ALA A 59 30.38 -62.71 -153.87
CA ALA A 59 29.02 -63.25 -153.71
C ALA A 59 28.90 -64.68 -154.27
N HIS A 60 28.12 -65.55 -153.63
CA HIS A 60 27.84 -66.93 -154.09
C HIS A 60 26.36 -67.07 -154.52
N VAL A 61 26.10 -67.79 -155.61
CA VAL A 61 24.77 -67.97 -156.23
C VAL A 61 24.53 -69.46 -156.51
N MET A 62 23.40 -70.03 -156.06
CA MET A 62 23.00 -71.42 -156.38
C MET A 62 21.94 -71.46 -157.50
N GLY A 63 22.19 -72.27 -158.54
CA GLY A 63 21.28 -72.51 -159.66
C GLY A 63 20.30 -73.68 -159.43
N PRO A 64 19.23 -73.80 -160.23
CA PRO A 64 18.09 -74.72 -160.01
C PRO A 64 18.43 -76.23 -160.02
N ASN A 65 19.65 -76.61 -160.45
CA ASN A 65 20.14 -78.00 -160.42
C ASN A 65 21.16 -78.25 -159.30
N GLU A 66 21.13 -77.46 -158.22
CA GLU A 66 22.06 -77.54 -157.07
C GLU A 66 23.55 -77.32 -157.42
N VAL A 67 23.84 -76.54 -158.47
CA VAL A 67 25.22 -76.07 -158.78
C VAL A 67 25.42 -74.65 -158.26
N SER A 68 26.49 -74.42 -157.48
CA SER A 68 26.87 -73.14 -156.87
C SER A 68 27.99 -72.43 -157.66
N GLU A 69 27.85 -71.12 -157.93
CA GLU A 69 28.83 -70.24 -158.61
C GLU A 69 29.21 -69.03 -157.73
N ARG A 70 30.45 -68.52 -157.82
CA ARG A 70 30.95 -67.38 -157.02
C ARG A 70 31.44 -66.22 -157.90
N LEU A 71 30.95 -65.01 -157.66
CA LEU A 71 31.32 -63.74 -158.32
C LEU A 71 32.18 -62.87 -157.39
N ASN A 72 33.23 -62.19 -157.88
CA ASN A 72 34.06 -61.25 -157.08
C ASN A 72 34.38 -59.94 -157.85
N GLU A 73 34.46 -58.81 -157.15
CA GLU A 73 34.88 -57.48 -157.66
C GLU A 73 35.95 -56.80 -156.78
N MET A 74 36.84 -55.96 -157.35
CA MET A 74 38.00 -55.34 -156.69
C MET A 74 37.88 -53.81 -156.52
N LEU A 75 38.26 -53.25 -155.36
CA LEU A 75 38.32 -51.81 -155.05
C LEU A 75 39.69 -51.37 -154.47
N PRO A 76 40.41 -50.42 -155.10
CA PRO A 76 41.67 -49.85 -154.58
C PRO A 76 41.43 -48.67 -153.61
N ILE A 77 42.15 -48.63 -152.47
CA ILE A 77 42.10 -47.54 -151.48
C ILE A 77 43.53 -47.03 -151.15
N ILE A 78 43.74 -45.70 -151.11
CA ILE A 78 45.03 -45.04 -150.79
C ILE A 78 44.87 -44.04 -149.63
N ILE A 79 45.75 -44.11 -148.62
CA ILE A 79 45.77 -43.24 -147.42
C ILE A 79 47.07 -42.44 -147.34
N SER A 80 46.95 -41.10 -147.16
CA SER A 80 48.07 -40.14 -147.14
C SER A 80 48.34 -39.56 -145.74
N ASN A 81 49.60 -39.25 -145.42
CA ASN A 81 50.01 -38.60 -144.17
C ASN A 81 49.74 -37.08 -144.17
N PRO A 82 49.58 -36.45 -142.98
CA PRO A 82 49.40 -35.00 -142.84
C PRO A 82 50.62 -34.20 -143.32
N THR A 83 50.39 -32.98 -143.78
CA THR A 83 51.39 -32.07 -144.35
C THR A 83 51.71 -30.89 -143.41
N PHE A 84 52.77 -30.12 -143.72
CA PHE A 84 53.11 -28.90 -142.99
C PHE A 84 51.96 -27.86 -142.99
N ASP A 85 51.19 -27.77 -144.08
CA ASP A 85 50.05 -26.87 -144.19
C ASP A 85 48.94 -27.21 -143.18
N ASP A 86 48.79 -28.49 -142.84
CA ASP A 86 47.85 -28.94 -141.82
C ASP A 86 48.27 -28.44 -140.42
N PHE A 87 49.57 -28.35 -140.14
CA PHE A 87 50.08 -27.75 -138.91
C PHE A 87 49.92 -26.23 -138.87
N VAL A 88 50.15 -25.53 -139.99
CA VAL A 88 49.96 -24.07 -140.10
C VAL A 88 48.51 -23.69 -139.80
N LYS A 89 47.51 -24.53 -140.13
CA LYS A 89 46.09 -24.31 -139.80
C LYS A 89 45.76 -24.49 -138.31
N VAL A 90 46.58 -25.24 -137.56
CA VAL A 90 46.33 -25.57 -136.14
C VAL A 90 47.00 -24.56 -135.20
N ILE A 91 48.19 -24.05 -135.53
CA ILE A 91 48.95 -23.13 -134.68
C ILE A 91 48.13 -21.88 -134.25
N PRO A 92 47.40 -21.18 -135.15
CA PRO A 92 46.57 -20.03 -134.76
C PRO A 92 45.43 -20.40 -133.81
N LYS A 93 44.89 -21.63 -133.90
CA LYS A 93 43.83 -22.10 -133.00
C LYS A 93 44.37 -22.35 -131.60
N LEU A 94 45.58 -22.92 -131.49
CA LEU A 94 46.26 -23.12 -130.21
C LEU A 94 46.66 -21.79 -129.56
N LEU A 95 47.14 -20.82 -130.36
CA LEU A 95 47.42 -19.47 -129.86
C LEU A 95 46.17 -18.79 -129.29
N ARG A 96 45.04 -18.85 -130.01
CA ARG A 96 43.75 -18.35 -129.51
C ARG A 96 43.29 -19.06 -128.23
N GLN A 97 43.57 -20.35 -128.09
CA GLN A 97 43.24 -21.10 -126.88
C GLN A 97 44.12 -20.66 -125.70
N ALA A 98 45.42 -20.48 -125.93
CA ALA A 98 46.35 -19.96 -124.93
C ALA A 98 45.99 -18.54 -124.48
N ASP A 99 45.54 -17.68 -125.40
CA ASP A 99 45.06 -16.33 -125.07
C ASP A 99 43.81 -16.38 -124.17
N LYS A 100 42.83 -17.24 -124.50
CA LYS A 100 41.64 -17.45 -123.65
C LYS A 100 42.01 -17.99 -122.27
N GLU A 101 42.97 -18.90 -122.19
CA GLU A 101 43.46 -19.42 -120.91
C GLU A 101 44.18 -18.34 -120.10
N LYS A 102 44.96 -17.48 -120.75
CA LYS A 102 45.61 -16.33 -120.13
C LYS A 102 44.58 -15.35 -119.55
N GLU A 103 43.50 -15.05 -120.27
CA GLU A 103 42.38 -14.24 -119.77
C GLU A 103 41.74 -14.86 -118.52
N LYS A 104 41.43 -16.16 -118.55
CA LYS A 104 40.88 -16.89 -117.39
C LYS A 104 41.84 -16.89 -116.19
N ILE A 105 43.15 -17.04 -116.44
CA ILE A 105 44.18 -16.97 -115.39
C ILE A 105 44.20 -15.57 -114.78
N LEU A 106 44.08 -14.52 -115.59
CA LEU A 106 44.03 -13.13 -115.11
C LEU A 106 42.77 -12.88 -114.27
N GLU A 107 41.62 -13.37 -114.72
CA GLU A 107 40.35 -13.32 -113.98
C GLU A 107 40.45 -14.05 -112.63
N ASN A 108 40.98 -15.27 -112.61
CA ASN A 108 41.20 -16.02 -111.38
C ASN A 108 42.17 -15.31 -110.43
N LYS A 109 43.22 -14.67 -110.97
CA LYS A 109 44.14 -13.87 -110.16
C LYS A 109 43.43 -12.69 -109.50
N LEU A 110 42.53 -12.03 -110.23
CA LEU A 110 41.71 -10.94 -109.68
C LEU A 110 40.71 -11.46 -108.62
N ASN A 111 40.06 -12.60 -108.85
CA ASN A 111 39.17 -13.23 -107.88
C ASN A 111 39.90 -13.65 -106.60
N ILE A 112 41.11 -14.22 -106.72
CA ILE A 112 41.97 -14.55 -105.57
C ILE A 112 42.34 -13.28 -104.79
N TYR A 113 42.60 -12.17 -105.48
CA TYR A 113 42.87 -10.89 -104.83
C TYR A 113 41.65 -10.42 -104.02
N HIS A 114 40.45 -10.43 -104.60
CA HIS A 114 39.22 -10.08 -103.87
C HIS A 114 38.94 -11.00 -102.68
N ILE A 115 39.12 -12.31 -102.83
CA ILE A 115 38.97 -13.28 -101.72
C ILE A 115 39.97 -12.96 -100.60
N LYS A 116 41.21 -12.60 -100.94
CA LYS A 116 42.22 -12.24 -99.95
C LYS A 116 41.81 -10.98 -99.18
N GLU A 117 41.32 -9.96 -99.87
CA GLU A 117 40.81 -8.75 -99.23
C GLU A 117 39.61 -9.04 -98.31
N ASP A 118 38.65 -9.87 -98.75
CA ASP A 118 37.52 -10.30 -97.93
C ASP A 118 37.97 -11.10 -96.69
N ILE A 119 38.97 -11.98 -96.84
CA ILE A 119 39.55 -12.72 -95.72
C ILE A 119 40.23 -11.77 -94.74
N ASN A 120 41.00 -10.80 -95.23
CA ASN A 120 41.65 -9.79 -94.39
C ASN A 120 40.60 -8.98 -93.61
N ALA A 121 39.52 -8.54 -94.27
CA ALA A 121 38.42 -7.82 -93.62
C ALA A 121 37.74 -8.68 -92.54
N LYS A 122 37.47 -9.95 -92.82
CA LYS A 122 36.91 -10.89 -91.84
C LYS A 122 37.85 -11.15 -90.67
N GLN A 123 39.16 -11.22 -90.89
CA GLN A 123 40.15 -11.35 -89.83
C GLN A 123 40.14 -10.12 -88.91
N GLN A 124 40.06 -8.91 -89.47
CA GLN A 124 39.92 -7.69 -88.65
C GLN A 124 38.63 -7.70 -87.84
N ASN A 125 37.51 -8.10 -88.43
CA ASN A 125 36.24 -8.22 -87.70
C ASN A 125 36.34 -9.23 -86.54
N ILE A 126 37.01 -10.37 -86.74
CA ILE A 126 37.24 -11.37 -85.69
C ILE A 126 38.09 -10.79 -84.56
N ILE A 127 39.13 -10.01 -84.87
CA ILE A 127 39.95 -9.33 -83.86
C ILE A 127 39.10 -8.37 -83.05
N SER A 128 38.30 -7.51 -83.69
CA SER A 128 37.42 -6.57 -82.97
C SER A 128 36.38 -7.28 -82.10
N ILE A 129 35.82 -8.41 -82.55
CA ILE A 129 34.90 -9.22 -81.74
C ILE A 129 35.63 -9.79 -80.52
N LYS A 130 36.85 -10.32 -80.70
CA LYS A 130 37.67 -10.85 -79.61
C LYS A 130 37.95 -9.78 -78.56
N ASP A 131 38.40 -8.60 -78.97
CA ASP A 131 38.69 -7.49 -78.06
C ASP A 131 37.41 -7.08 -77.29
N GLY A 132 36.27 -7.04 -77.97
CA GLY A 132 34.97 -6.80 -77.33
C GLY A 132 34.60 -7.87 -76.29
N LEU A 133 34.90 -9.14 -76.56
CA LEU A 133 34.68 -10.23 -75.60
C LEU A 133 35.63 -10.14 -74.40
N ASP A 134 36.88 -9.76 -74.61
CA ASP A 134 37.87 -9.58 -73.55
C ASP A 134 37.46 -8.43 -72.62
N ILE A 135 36.99 -7.30 -73.18
CA ILE A 135 36.43 -6.17 -72.41
C ILE A 135 35.20 -6.63 -71.61
N ASN A 136 34.28 -7.38 -72.22
CA ASN A 136 33.10 -7.89 -71.51
C ASN A 136 33.48 -8.84 -70.37
N SER A 137 34.48 -9.70 -70.57
CA SER A 137 35.01 -10.58 -69.52
C SER A 137 35.58 -9.78 -68.34
N GLN A 138 36.34 -8.71 -68.62
CA GLN A 138 36.84 -7.80 -67.58
C GLN A 138 35.70 -7.11 -66.83
N ASN A 139 34.70 -6.60 -67.54
CA ASN A 139 33.52 -5.96 -66.93
C ASN A 139 32.74 -6.93 -66.03
N ILE A 140 32.57 -8.19 -66.44
CA ILE A 140 31.93 -9.23 -65.62
C ILE A 140 32.70 -9.47 -64.32
N ASN A 141 34.04 -9.49 -64.38
CA ASN A 141 34.86 -9.67 -63.18
C ASN A 141 34.75 -8.47 -62.23
N ILE A 142 34.77 -7.23 -62.75
CA ILE A 142 34.57 -6.02 -61.93
C ILE A 142 33.21 -6.08 -61.20
N VAL A 143 32.13 -6.39 -61.92
CA VAL A 143 30.79 -6.53 -61.33
C VAL A 143 30.76 -7.62 -60.26
N LYS A 144 31.43 -8.75 -60.51
CA LYS A 144 31.52 -9.85 -59.53
C LYS A 144 32.26 -9.41 -58.27
N ASP A 145 33.35 -8.67 -58.42
CA ASP A 145 34.15 -8.16 -57.31
C ASP A 145 33.35 -7.14 -56.49
N ASP A 146 32.57 -6.25 -57.13
CA ASP A 146 31.70 -5.28 -56.44
C ASP A 146 30.51 -5.93 -55.70
N LEU A 147 30.02 -7.07 -56.21
CA LEU A 147 28.94 -7.82 -55.58
C LEU A 147 29.38 -8.51 -54.27
N GLY A 148 30.67 -8.81 -54.10
CA GLY A 148 31.22 -9.44 -52.90
C GLY A 148 31.03 -8.59 -51.64
N PRO A 149 31.58 -7.36 -51.58
CA PRO A 149 31.39 -6.42 -50.49
C PRO A 149 29.91 -6.07 -50.26
N SER A 150 29.14 -5.91 -51.34
CA SER A 150 27.70 -5.65 -51.25
C SER A 150 26.96 -6.76 -50.49
N ARG A 151 27.29 -8.03 -50.76
CA ARG A 151 26.73 -9.18 -50.03
C ARG A 151 27.14 -9.19 -48.56
N GLN A 152 28.39 -8.83 -48.26
CA GLN A 152 28.87 -8.73 -46.87
C GLN A 152 28.18 -7.60 -46.10
N ASN A 153 27.98 -6.45 -46.72
CA ASN A 153 27.26 -5.32 -46.15
C ASN A 153 25.80 -5.69 -45.84
N ILE A 154 25.11 -6.37 -46.77
CA ILE A 154 23.75 -6.87 -46.54
C ILE A 154 23.69 -7.84 -45.36
N LYS A 155 24.68 -8.74 -45.23
CA LYS A 155 24.77 -9.66 -44.10
C LYS A 155 24.96 -8.90 -42.78
N SER A 156 25.89 -7.94 -42.72
CA SER A 156 26.15 -7.11 -41.54
C SER A 156 24.91 -6.31 -41.11
N ILE A 157 24.19 -5.71 -42.07
CA ILE A 157 22.92 -5.02 -41.81
C ILE A 157 21.88 -5.99 -41.23
N THR A 158 21.78 -7.19 -41.78
CA THR A 158 20.86 -8.22 -41.30
C THR A 158 21.17 -8.63 -39.86
N ASP A 159 22.45 -8.85 -39.55
CA ASP A 159 22.90 -9.21 -38.19
C ASP A 159 22.59 -8.07 -37.19
N ASN A 160 22.87 -6.82 -37.57
CA ASN A 160 22.55 -5.64 -36.74
C ASN A 160 21.04 -5.47 -36.51
N LEU A 161 20.21 -5.70 -37.54
CA LEU A 161 18.75 -5.66 -37.40
C LEU A 161 18.24 -6.73 -36.43
N ASN A 162 18.83 -7.92 -36.45
CA ASN A 162 18.49 -8.99 -35.51
C ASN A 162 18.88 -8.64 -34.06
N VAL A 163 20.07 -8.07 -33.86
CA VAL A 163 20.49 -7.57 -32.53
C VAL A 163 19.52 -6.49 -32.04
N ASN A 164 19.19 -5.50 -32.88
CA ASN A 164 18.25 -4.44 -32.52
C ASN A 164 16.87 -5.00 -32.17
N LYS A 165 16.38 -6.00 -32.91
CA LYS A 165 15.10 -6.68 -32.61
C LYS A 165 15.13 -7.32 -31.21
N GLN A 166 16.23 -7.98 -30.85
CA GLN A 166 16.38 -8.58 -29.53
C GLN A 166 16.45 -7.52 -28.41
N SER A 167 17.21 -6.44 -28.62
CA SER A 167 17.27 -5.32 -27.67
C SER A 167 15.91 -4.65 -27.46
N ILE A 168 15.13 -4.44 -28.53
CA ILE A 168 13.77 -3.89 -28.42
C ILE A 168 12.87 -4.81 -27.60
N ALA A 169 12.95 -6.13 -27.79
CA ALA A 169 12.21 -7.09 -26.98
C ALA A 169 12.62 -7.03 -25.50
N SER A 170 13.92 -6.95 -25.20
CA SER A 170 14.42 -6.79 -23.82
C SER A 170 13.88 -5.52 -23.16
N HIS A 171 14.00 -4.38 -23.84
CA HIS A 171 13.48 -3.11 -23.32
C HIS A 171 11.97 -3.13 -23.08
N TYR A 172 11.21 -3.87 -23.90
CA TYR A 172 9.77 -4.02 -23.71
C TYR A 172 9.45 -4.77 -22.39
N GLU A 173 10.17 -5.85 -22.09
CA GLU A 173 10.00 -6.60 -20.84
C GLU A 173 10.43 -5.78 -19.61
N GLU A 174 11.52 -5.01 -19.72
CA GLU A 174 11.96 -4.08 -18.68
C GLU A 174 10.91 -3.00 -18.40
N LEU A 175 10.34 -2.39 -19.46
CA LEU A 175 9.26 -1.41 -19.32
C LEU A 175 8.01 -2.01 -18.68
N ASN A 176 7.65 -3.25 -19.02
CA ASN A 176 6.52 -3.93 -18.42
C ASN A 176 6.78 -4.22 -16.92
N THR A 177 8.00 -4.60 -16.56
CA THR A 177 8.42 -4.78 -15.17
C THR A 177 8.35 -3.47 -14.39
N LEU A 178 8.87 -2.38 -14.96
CA LEU A 178 8.80 -1.05 -14.36
C LEU A 178 7.35 -0.59 -14.16
N ARG A 179 6.45 -0.87 -15.12
CA ARG A 179 5.01 -0.60 -14.97
C ARG A 179 4.42 -1.32 -13.76
N HIS A 180 4.72 -2.61 -13.59
CA HIS A 180 4.25 -3.37 -12.43
C HIS A 180 4.80 -2.82 -11.10
N ILE A 181 6.07 -2.40 -11.06
CA ILE A 181 6.66 -1.76 -9.88
C ILE A 181 5.93 -0.45 -9.56
N VAL A 182 5.65 0.39 -10.56
CA VAL A 182 4.92 1.65 -10.39
C VAL A 182 3.50 1.41 -9.85
N ASP A 183 2.80 0.41 -10.37
CA ASP A 183 1.45 0.05 -9.89
C ASP A 183 1.50 -0.42 -8.42
N SER A 184 2.47 -1.27 -8.07
CA SER A 184 2.67 -1.72 -6.67
C SER A 184 2.96 -0.55 -5.73
N LEU A 185 3.85 0.37 -6.12
CA LEU A 185 4.17 1.56 -5.32
C LEU A 185 2.95 2.48 -5.13
N LYS A 186 2.06 2.54 -6.11
CA LYS A 186 0.81 3.31 -6.02
C LYS A 186 -0.16 2.70 -5.01
N ASP A 187 -0.24 1.38 -4.95
CA ASP A 187 -1.06 0.66 -3.97
C ASP A 187 -0.50 0.77 -2.55
N ASP A 188 0.83 0.68 -2.40
CA ASP A 188 1.52 0.93 -1.13
C ASP A 188 1.28 2.36 -0.63
N LEU A 189 1.38 3.35 -1.52
CA LEU A 189 1.12 4.75 -1.19
C LEU A 189 -0.34 4.95 -0.74
N ARG A 190 -1.30 4.30 -1.42
CA ARG A 190 -2.71 4.36 -1.04
C ARG A 190 -2.94 3.75 0.35
N THR A 191 -2.32 2.62 0.64
CA THR A 191 -2.39 1.94 1.94
C THR A 191 -1.78 2.81 3.05
N ASN A 192 -0.61 3.39 2.81
CA ASN A 192 0.05 4.28 3.77
C ASN A 192 -0.78 5.53 4.04
N LYS A 193 -1.42 6.10 3.01
CA LYS A 193 -2.35 7.24 3.18
C LYS A 193 -3.52 6.89 4.11
N GLN A 194 -4.10 5.70 3.96
CA GLN A 194 -5.18 5.22 4.84
C GLN A 194 -4.70 5.02 6.29
N LYS A 195 -3.52 4.44 6.49
CA LYS A 195 -2.91 4.28 7.82
C LYS A 195 -2.66 5.63 8.51
N ILE A 196 -2.13 6.61 7.79
CA ILE A 196 -1.89 7.97 8.30
C ILE A 196 -3.21 8.63 8.72
N GLN A 197 -4.28 8.44 7.95
CA GLN A 197 -5.60 8.97 8.32
C GLN A 197 -6.11 8.33 9.61
N SER A 198 -6.04 7.00 9.73
CA SER A 198 -6.43 6.28 10.96
C SER A 198 -5.67 6.76 12.19
N MET A 199 -4.33 6.90 12.07
CA MET A 199 -3.50 7.43 13.15
C MET A 199 -3.87 8.87 13.53
N THR A 200 -4.25 9.69 12.54
CA THR A 200 -4.70 11.07 12.76
C THR A 200 -6.00 11.09 13.57
N ASP A 201 -6.95 10.22 13.20
CA ASP A 201 -8.23 10.10 13.89
C ASP A 201 -8.04 9.61 15.34
N GLU A 202 -7.16 8.62 15.56
CA GLU A 202 -6.78 8.14 16.90
C GLU A 202 -6.14 9.23 17.77
N VAL A 203 -5.22 10.02 17.20
CA VAL A 203 -4.59 11.15 17.91
C VAL A 203 -5.63 12.19 18.31
N ASN A 204 -6.60 12.49 17.44
CA ASN A 204 -7.69 13.41 17.76
C ASN A 204 -8.58 12.88 18.89
N ALA A 205 -8.97 11.60 18.83
CA ALA A 205 -9.74 10.97 19.90
C ALA A 205 -9.00 10.99 21.24
N ASN A 206 -7.69 10.73 21.24
CA ASN A 206 -6.86 10.83 22.45
C ASN A 206 -6.79 12.26 22.99
N LYS A 207 -6.70 13.26 22.11
CA LYS A 207 -6.72 14.68 22.49
C LYS A 207 -8.04 15.04 23.18
N ASP A 208 -9.16 14.58 22.66
CA ASP A 208 -10.49 14.82 23.24
C ASP A 208 -10.63 14.14 24.61
N ASN A 209 -10.17 12.90 24.74
CA ASN A 209 -10.13 12.19 26.03
C ASN A 209 -9.27 12.93 27.08
N ILE A 210 -8.11 13.45 26.68
CA ILE A 210 -7.25 14.24 27.56
C ILE A 210 -7.96 15.52 28.02
N ASN A 211 -8.69 16.19 27.14
CA ASN A 211 -9.45 17.38 27.51
C ASN A 211 -10.56 17.06 28.52
N GLN A 212 -11.32 15.98 28.32
CA GLN A 212 -12.32 15.52 29.28
C GLN A 212 -11.71 15.17 30.65
N LEU A 213 -10.54 14.52 30.66
CA LEU A 213 -9.82 14.22 31.91
C LEU A 213 -9.38 15.50 32.63
N LYS A 214 -8.95 16.54 31.90
CA LYS A 214 -8.62 17.84 32.50
C LYS A 214 -9.84 18.52 33.13
N GLU A 215 -10.98 18.51 32.45
CA GLU A 215 -12.23 19.07 32.98
C GLU A 215 -12.68 18.33 34.25
N ASN A 216 -12.61 16.99 34.24
CA ASN A 216 -12.91 16.16 35.40
C ASN A 216 -11.96 16.44 36.58
N LEU A 217 -10.67 16.64 36.31
CA LEU A 217 -9.68 16.97 37.32
C LEU A 217 -10.00 18.33 37.98
N GLU A 218 -10.32 19.35 37.18
CA GLU A 218 -10.65 20.68 37.72
C GLU A 218 -11.97 20.65 38.52
N SER A 219 -12.97 19.88 38.06
CA SER A 219 -14.20 19.65 38.83
C SER A 219 -13.92 18.99 40.18
N ASN A 220 -13.07 17.96 40.21
CA ASN A 220 -12.70 17.28 41.45
C ASN A 220 -11.90 18.19 42.39
N LYS A 221 -11.00 19.02 41.85
CA LYS A 221 -10.27 20.03 42.61
C LYS A 221 -11.22 21.02 43.28
N GLN A 222 -12.25 21.51 42.57
CA GLN A 222 -13.26 22.39 43.15
C GLN A 222 -14.06 21.68 44.26
N LYS A 223 -14.44 20.41 44.06
CA LYS A 223 -15.15 19.63 45.09
C LYS A 223 -14.29 19.47 46.35
N ILE A 224 -13.00 19.19 46.21
CA ILE A 224 -12.06 19.08 47.34
C ILE A 224 -11.93 20.42 48.07
N GLN A 225 -11.87 21.54 47.35
CA GLN A 225 -11.85 22.86 47.96
C GLN A 225 -13.11 23.11 48.80
N ASN A 226 -14.29 22.84 48.24
CA ASN A 226 -15.56 23.00 48.96
C ASN A 226 -15.62 22.12 50.23
N MET A 227 -15.19 20.86 50.13
CA MET A 227 -15.10 19.95 51.29
C MET A 227 -14.13 20.48 52.35
N THR A 228 -13.02 21.09 51.93
CA THR A 228 -12.04 21.70 52.85
C THR A 228 -12.67 22.88 53.60
N ASP A 229 -13.43 23.72 52.91
CA ASP A 229 -14.13 24.86 53.51
C ASP A 229 -15.23 24.41 54.49
N GLU A 230 -15.96 23.35 54.15
CA GLU A 230 -16.94 22.72 55.05
C GLU A 230 -16.28 22.15 56.31
N VAL A 231 -15.14 21.47 56.18
CA VAL A 231 -14.37 20.95 57.31
C VAL A 231 -13.88 22.09 58.21
N ASN A 232 -13.40 23.19 57.64
CA ASN A 232 -12.99 24.37 58.41
C ASN A 232 -14.17 24.99 59.16
N THR A 233 -15.32 25.13 58.50
CA THR A 233 -16.56 25.63 59.14
C THR A 233 -16.99 24.74 60.30
N ASN A 234 -16.95 23.41 60.12
CA ASN A 234 -17.27 22.46 61.19
C ASN A 234 -16.29 22.55 62.36
N LYS A 235 -15.00 22.75 62.08
CA LYS A 235 -13.97 22.96 63.10
C LYS A 235 -14.26 24.21 63.94
N ASP A 236 -14.65 25.31 63.30
CA ASP A 236 -15.00 26.56 63.99
C ASP A 236 -16.26 26.39 64.85
N ASN A 237 -17.30 25.72 64.33
CA ASN A 237 -18.50 25.39 65.10
C ASN A 237 -18.17 24.52 66.34
N ILE A 238 -17.28 23.53 66.20
CA ILE A 238 -16.82 22.71 67.33
C ILE A 238 -16.10 23.55 68.38
N ASN A 239 -15.26 24.51 67.96
CA ASN A 239 -14.56 25.41 68.88
C ASN A 239 -15.55 26.29 69.65
N GLN A 240 -16.54 26.88 68.97
CA GLN A 240 -17.60 27.66 69.63
C GLN A 240 -18.40 26.81 70.62
N LEU A 241 -18.74 25.57 70.27
CA LEU A 241 -19.41 24.65 71.19
C LEU A 241 -18.56 24.34 72.42
N LYS A 242 -17.24 24.18 72.28
CA LYS A 242 -16.32 24.01 73.42
C LYS A 242 -16.30 25.23 74.34
N GLU A 243 -16.25 26.44 73.77
CA GLU A 243 -16.30 27.68 74.54
C GLU A 243 -17.61 27.81 75.33
N ASN A 244 -18.73 27.53 74.67
CA ASN A 244 -20.06 27.52 75.31
C ASN A 244 -20.14 26.48 76.43
N LEU A 245 -19.60 25.28 76.22
CA LEU A 245 -19.54 24.23 77.23
C LEU A 245 -18.73 24.68 78.46
N ASN A 246 -17.57 25.30 78.24
CA ASN A 246 -16.73 25.84 79.32
C ASN A 246 -17.45 26.97 80.07
N SER A 247 -18.13 27.88 79.36
CA SER A 247 -18.95 28.93 79.98
C SER A 247 -20.06 28.35 80.86
N ASN A 248 -20.79 27.35 80.35
CA ASN A 248 -21.84 26.67 81.11
C ASN A 248 -21.28 25.93 82.33
N LYS A 249 -20.11 25.28 82.20
CA LYS A 249 -19.41 24.65 83.33
C LYS A 249 -19.11 25.68 84.43
N GLN A 250 -18.61 26.86 84.07
CA GLN A 250 -18.35 27.94 85.03
C GLN A 250 -19.64 28.45 85.70
N LYS A 251 -20.72 28.62 84.94
CA LYS A 251 -22.02 29.01 85.49
C LYS A 251 -22.56 27.98 86.50
N ILE A 252 -22.45 26.70 86.17
CA ILE A 252 -22.85 25.61 87.08
C ILE A 252 -22.01 25.62 88.36
N GLN A 253 -20.70 25.87 88.25
CA GLN A 253 -19.83 26.00 89.42
C GLN A 253 -20.29 27.16 90.32
N ASN A 254 -20.53 28.34 89.75
CA ASN A 254 -21.00 29.50 90.51
C ASN A 254 -22.34 29.21 91.23
N VAL A 255 -23.30 28.58 90.54
CA VAL A 255 -24.59 28.17 91.16
C VAL A 255 -24.35 27.16 92.28
N THR A 256 -23.41 26.23 92.11
CA THR A 256 -23.05 25.26 93.15
C THR A 256 -22.49 25.97 94.40
N ASP A 257 -21.63 26.96 94.21
CA ASP A 257 -21.05 27.76 95.30
C ASP A 257 -22.11 28.61 96.03
N GLU A 258 -23.05 29.20 95.28
CA GLU A 258 -24.21 29.91 95.84
C GLU A 258 -25.11 28.98 96.66
N VAL A 259 -25.40 27.77 96.15
CA VAL A 259 -26.18 26.76 96.87
C VAL A 259 -25.49 26.34 98.16
N ASN A 260 -24.17 26.15 98.14
CA ASN A 260 -23.40 25.82 99.35
C ASN A 260 -23.44 26.97 100.37
N THR A 261 -23.28 28.21 99.91
CA THR A 261 -23.39 29.41 100.77
C THR A 261 -24.78 29.51 101.41
N ASN A 262 -25.83 29.29 100.62
CA ASN A 262 -27.20 29.27 101.14
C ASN A 262 -27.43 28.13 102.15
N LYS A 263 -26.84 26.96 101.92
CA LYS A 263 -26.87 25.84 102.87
C LYS A 263 -26.21 26.21 104.20
N ASP A 264 -25.05 26.88 104.16
CA ASP A 264 -24.35 27.33 105.37
C ASP A 264 -25.16 28.40 106.12
N ASN A 265 -25.76 29.36 105.41
CA ASN A 265 -26.66 30.36 105.99
C ASN A 265 -27.89 29.71 106.66
N ILE A 266 -28.49 28.69 106.03
CA ILE A 266 -29.61 27.93 106.61
C ILE A 266 -29.16 27.20 107.89
N ASN A 267 -27.96 26.61 107.90
CA ASN A 267 -27.41 25.96 109.09
C ASN A 267 -27.20 26.97 110.24
N GLN A 268 -26.64 28.15 109.97
CA GLN A 268 -26.49 29.21 110.96
C GLN A 268 -27.84 29.72 111.49
N LEU A 269 -28.83 29.90 110.62
CA LEU A 269 -30.19 30.26 111.04
C LEU A 269 -30.80 29.18 111.93
N ARG A 270 -30.56 27.91 111.65
CA ARG A 270 -31.01 26.77 112.48
C ARG A 270 -30.35 26.78 113.86
N GLU A 271 -29.04 27.03 113.94
CA GLU A 271 -28.31 27.17 115.20
C GLU A 271 -28.83 28.36 116.03
N ASN A 272 -29.05 29.51 115.38
CA ASN A 272 -29.62 30.70 116.01
C ASN A 272 -31.04 30.43 116.55
N LEU A 273 -31.86 29.70 115.78
CA LEU A 273 -33.22 29.31 116.20
C LEU A 273 -33.18 28.40 117.42
N GLU A 274 -32.28 27.41 117.47
CA GLU A 274 -32.13 26.52 118.63
C GLU A 274 -31.60 27.28 119.86
N SER A 275 -30.66 28.20 119.67
CA SER A 275 -30.17 29.10 120.74
C SER A 275 -31.30 29.97 121.31
N ASN A 276 -32.12 30.57 120.44
CA ASN A 276 -33.28 31.36 120.86
C ASN A 276 -34.33 30.51 121.58
N LYS A 277 -34.59 29.29 121.09
CA LYS A 277 -35.47 28.32 121.77
C LYS A 277 -34.97 27.98 123.18
N GLN A 278 -33.67 27.80 123.38
CA GLN A 278 -33.08 27.60 124.70
C GLN A 278 -33.22 28.84 125.60
N LYS A 279 -33.00 30.06 125.06
CA LYS A 279 -33.23 31.31 125.80
C LYS A 279 -34.69 31.45 126.25
N ILE A 280 -35.65 31.16 125.37
CA ILE A 280 -37.09 31.17 125.69
C ILE A 280 -37.41 30.16 126.80
N LYS A 281 -36.83 28.96 126.74
CA LYS A 281 -36.97 27.95 127.81
C LYS A 281 -36.47 28.48 129.15
N ASN A 282 -35.26 29.04 129.19
CA ASN A 282 -34.69 29.63 130.41
C ASN A 282 -35.54 30.81 130.93
N MET A 283 -36.04 31.67 130.05
CA MET A 283 -36.96 32.75 130.42
C MET A 283 -38.26 32.21 131.02
N THR A 284 -38.82 31.15 130.44
CA THR A 284 -40.02 30.47 130.95
C THR A 284 -39.78 29.89 132.35
N GLU A 285 -38.64 29.25 132.59
CA GLU A 285 -38.22 28.75 133.91
C GLU A 285 -38.06 29.88 134.94
N ASN A 286 -37.43 31.00 134.55
CA ASN A 286 -37.31 32.19 135.40
C ASN A 286 -38.67 32.79 135.74
N VAL A 287 -39.58 32.91 134.76
CA VAL A 287 -40.95 33.40 134.99
C VAL A 287 -41.68 32.47 135.96
N ASN A 288 -41.59 31.15 135.79
CA ASN A 288 -42.19 30.18 136.71
C ASN A 288 -41.63 30.32 138.13
N THR A 289 -40.33 30.55 138.27
CA THR A 289 -39.68 30.79 139.57
C THR A 289 -40.21 32.07 140.21
N ASN A 290 -40.33 33.16 139.44
CA ASN A 290 -40.91 34.41 139.90
C ASN A 290 -42.37 34.25 140.32
N ILE A 291 -43.18 33.47 139.58
CA ILE A 291 -44.55 33.12 139.97
C ILE A 291 -44.56 32.42 141.33
N GLN A 292 -43.67 31.45 141.57
CA GLN A 292 -43.58 30.78 142.87
C GLN A 292 -43.16 31.72 143.99
N ASN A 293 -42.21 32.62 143.74
CA ASN A 293 -41.83 33.65 144.70
C ASN A 293 -43.01 34.57 145.05
N ILE A 294 -43.82 34.99 144.06
CA ILE A 294 -45.03 35.77 144.29
C ILE A 294 -46.06 34.99 145.12
N ILE A 295 -46.26 33.69 144.85
CA ILE A 295 -47.15 32.83 145.65
C ILE A 295 -46.69 32.77 147.11
N ASN A 296 -45.39 32.59 147.35
CA ASN A 296 -44.81 32.57 148.68
C ASN A 296 -44.96 33.93 149.39
N LEU A 297 -44.62 35.04 148.73
CA LEU A 297 -44.84 36.40 149.26
C LEU A 297 -46.32 36.64 149.60
N ASN A 298 -47.25 36.19 148.75
CA ASN A 298 -48.68 36.31 149.02
C ASN A 298 -49.11 35.49 150.25
N LYS A 299 -48.48 34.34 150.49
CA LYS A 299 -48.68 33.54 151.71
C LYS A 299 -48.14 34.26 152.95
N ASP A 300 -46.96 34.87 152.86
CA ASP A 300 -46.35 35.63 153.95
C ASP A 300 -47.18 36.89 154.29
N VAL A 301 -47.67 37.60 153.27
CA VAL A 301 -48.61 38.73 153.44
C VAL A 301 -49.90 38.28 154.10
N ASN A 302 -50.49 37.16 153.68
CA ASN A 302 -51.69 36.61 154.32
C ASN A 302 -51.45 36.20 155.78
N THR A 303 -50.28 35.63 156.07
CA THR A 303 -49.87 35.29 157.44
C THR A 303 -49.73 36.55 158.28
N SER A 304 -49.07 37.57 157.75
CA SER A 304 -48.92 38.88 158.40
C SER A 304 -50.28 39.54 158.65
N LYS A 305 -51.21 39.46 157.69
CA LYS A 305 -52.60 39.94 157.82
C LYS A 305 -53.36 39.20 158.94
N GLN A 306 -53.18 37.89 159.08
CA GLN A 306 -53.76 37.12 160.19
C GLN A 306 -53.16 37.51 161.54
N SER A 307 -51.84 37.67 161.61
CA SER A 307 -51.15 38.13 162.82
C SER A 307 -51.62 39.54 163.23
N LEU A 308 -51.81 40.46 162.27
CA LEU A 308 -52.37 41.78 162.51
C LEU A 308 -53.81 41.71 163.03
N ARG A 309 -54.67 40.83 162.48
CA ARG A 309 -56.03 40.60 163.02
C ARG A 309 -56.03 40.06 164.44
N LYS A 310 -55.10 39.15 164.77
CA LYS A 310 -54.93 38.68 166.14
C LYS A 310 -54.52 39.82 167.07
N LEU A 311 -53.55 40.64 166.66
CA LEU A 311 -53.12 41.81 167.42
C LEU A 311 -54.25 42.83 167.61
N GLU A 312 -55.04 43.07 166.56
CA GLU A 312 -56.25 43.89 166.59
C GLU A 312 -57.25 43.35 167.63
N THR A 313 -57.54 42.04 167.58
CA THR A 313 -58.43 41.38 168.57
C THR A 313 -57.87 41.47 169.99
N ASP A 314 -56.57 41.26 170.19
CA ASP A 314 -55.91 41.37 171.50
C ASP A 314 -55.99 42.80 172.06
N LEU A 315 -55.84 43.81 171.19
CA LEU A 315 -56.02 45.21 171.55
C LEU A 315 -57.47 45.51 171.92
N GLU A 316 -58.44 45.04 171.14
CA GLU A 316 -59.87 45.18 171.45
C GLU A 316 -60.22 44.54 172.80
N ILE A 317 -59.72 43.33 173.09
CA ILE A 317 -59.91 42.66 174.38
C ILE A 317 -59.27 43.46 175.51
N LYS A 318 -58.05 43.96 175.34
CA LYS A 318 -57.41 44.83 176.35
C LYS A 318 -58.19 46.11 176.57
N LEU A 319 -58.72 46.72 175.52
CA LEU A 319 -59.53 47.94 175.60
C LEU A 319 -60.86 47.67 176.33
N ALA A 320 -61.51 46.54 176.03
CA ALA A 320 -62.71 46.09 176.72
C ALA A 320 -62.45 45.81 178.21
N ASN A 321 -61.32 45.14 178.53
CA ASN A 321 -60.91 44.91 179.92
C ASN A 321 -60.58 46.21 180.66
N PHE A 322 -59.93 47.17 179.97
CA PHE A 322 -59.62 48.48 180.54
C PHE A 322 -60.89 49.29 180.80
N LEU A 323 -61.83 49.31 179.86
CA LEU A 323 -63.15 49.91 180.03
C LEU A 323 -63.90 49.29 181.21
N ALA A 324 -63.95 47.94 181.29
CA ALA A 324 -64.59 47.23 182.40
C ALA A 324 -63.94 47.56 183.77
N ALA A 325 -62.62 47.69 183.83
CA ALA A 325 -61.91 48.12 185.03
C ALA A 325 -62.27 49.56 185.43
N LEU A 326 -62.41 50.45 184.44
CA LEU A 326 -62.85 51.83 184.64
C LEU A 326 -64.28 51.92 185.16
N THR A 327 -65.20 51.12 184.61
CA THR A 327 -66.60 51.05 185.09
C THR A 327 -66.69 50.49 186.51
N SER A 328 -65.77 49.59 186.89
CA SER A 328 -65.68 49.04 188.25
C SER A 328 -65.09 50.05 189.26
N LEU A 329 -64.18 50.92 188.81
CA LEU A 329 -63.67 52.06 189.57
C LEU A 329 -64.74 53.15 189.79
N GLU A 330 -65.50 53.51 188.76
CA GLU A 330 -66.61 54.45 188.88
C GLU A 330 -67.64 53.97 189.92
N LYS A 331 -68.01 52.69 189.90
CA LYS A 331 -68.96 52.11 190.87
C LYS A 331 -68.49 52.12 192.33
N LYS A 332 -67.19 52.28 192.60
CA LYS A 332 -66.64 52.36 193.97
C LYS A 332 -66.64 53.76 194.56
N ILE A 333 -66.76 54.81 193.75
CA ILE A 333 -66.65 56.20 194.21
C ILE A 333 -68.01 56.77 194.66
N GLU A 334 -69.14 56.17 194.25
CA GLU A 334 -70.48 56.75 194.46
C GLU A 334 -71.23 56.31 195.75
N LYS A 335 -70.56 55.61 196.69
CA LYS A 335 -71.15 55.26 198.00
C LYS A 335 -70.16 55.46 199.15
N VAL A 336 -70.21 56.63 199.81
CA VAL A 336 -70.21 56.84 201.28
C VAL A 336 -70.14 58.36 201.62
N SER A 337 -71.03 58.78 202.53
CA SER A 337 -71.30 60.14 203.05
C SER A 337 -70.69 60.36 204.48
N PRO A 338 -70.69 61.58 205.08
CA PRO A 338 -69.66 62.06 206.03
C PRO A 338 -69.99 61.93 207.54
N ILE A 339 -68.96 61.89 208.43
CA ILE A 339 -69.10 61.93 209.91
C ILE A 339 -68.00 62.83 210.55
N SER A 340 -68.39 63.54 211.63
CA SER A 340 -67.82 64.74 212.28
C SER A 340 -66.86 64.49 213.49
N CYS A 341 -66.12 65.54 213.89
CA CYS A 341 -64.95 65.61 214.80
C CYS A 341 -65.18 65.65 216.33
N ARG A 342 -65.57 64.55 217.00
CA ARG A 342 -65.29 64.34 218.45
C ARG A 342 -65.32 62.84 218.76
N ASP A 343 -64.15 62.31 219.10
CA ASP A 343 -63.82 60.96 219.62
C ASP A 343 -63.84 59.76 218.65
N ILE A 344 -62.66 59.21 218.32
CA ILE A 344 -62.20 57.84 218.65
C ILE A 344 -60.71 57.62 218.28
N ASN A 345 -60.03 56.83 219.13
CA ASN A 345 -58.59 56.53 219.25
C ASN A 345 -58.03 55.44 218.30
N SER A 346 -56.77 55.61 217.84
CA SER A 346 -55.82 54.49 217.57
C SER A 346 -54.33 54.91 217.49
N THR A 347 -53.62 54.61 218.58
CA THR A 347 -52.22 54.22 218.93
C THR A 347 -50.93 54.36 218.06
N GLN A 348 -50.78 55.17 217.02
CA GLN A 348 -49.42 55.39 216.43
C GLN A 348 -49.09 56.86 216.13
N ASP A 349 -47.80 57.17 216.19
CA ASP A 349 -47.23 58.51 216.44
C ASP A 349 -47.74 59.62 215.52
N ARG A 350 -48.15 60.70 216.18
CA ARG A 350 -48.68 61.93 215.60
C ARG A 350 -47.53 62.89 215.32
N ASP A 351 -47.40 63.32 214.08
CA ASP A 351 -46.61 64.50 213.75
C ASP A 351 -47.37 65.46 212.82
N ILE A 352 -47.15 66.73 213.12
CA ILE A 352 -47.96 67.90 212.77
C ILE A 352 -47.45 68.51 211.47
N VAL A 353 -48.28 68.77 210.46
CA VAL A 353 -48.00 69.91 209.55
C VAL A 353 -49.29 70.61 209.11
N ARG A 354 -49.27 71.91 209.37
CA ARG A 354 -50.36 72.90 209.39
C ARG A 354 -50.48 73.55 208.00
N LEU A 355 -51.69 73.54 207.43
CA LEU A 355 -52.03 74.21 206.18
C LEU A 355 -52.37 75.68 206.44
N ILE A 356 -51.75 76.58 205.68
CA ILE A 356 -52.06 78.01 205.63
C ILE A 356 -53.05 78.21 204.47
N SER A 357 -54.26 78.65 204.85
CA SER A 357 -55.19 79.57 204.16
C SER A 357 -55.28 79.54 202.62
N GLY A 358 -56.43 79.65 201.97
CA GLY A 358 -57.72 80.14 202.41
C GLY A 358 -58.43 80.77 201.21
N LEU A 359 -59.70 80.37 201.05
CA LEU A 359 -60.85 81.11 200.48
C LEU A 359 -60.88 81.27 198.95
N LYS A 360 -61.93 80.83 198.25
CA LYS A 360 -63.33 80.58 198.64
C LYS A 360 -63.82 79.20 198.23
#